data_AF-A0A7C1D671-F1
#
_entry.id   AF-A0A7C1D671-F1
#
_cell.length_a   1.000
_cell.length_b   1.000
_cell.length_c   1.000
_cell.angle_alpha   90.00
_cell.angle_beta   90.00
_cell.angle_gamma   90.00
#
_symmetry.space_group_name_H-M   'P 1'
#
loop_
_entity.id
_entity.type
_entity.pdbx_description
1 polymer ?
#
loop_
_entity_poly.entity_id
_entity_poly.type
_entity_poly.pdbx_seq_one_letter_code
_entity_poly.pdbx_strand_id
1 'polypeptide(L)'
;MKKFNSSGDIHFATFRTFKKFPYFKDEKCCLILLEEFFFRRDRVYPVSTISRILQSIKGSSARRIIDLYTHLGSQEHLLLARNDSAEPMLCATPHNHRVNLKYRIWQPGFYDFNIYTDKKFWEKLDYIHNNPIKHGLTDNIAKYKYCSLRNYELGDHSIFKIDYPEG
;
A
#
# COMPACT_ATOMS: atom_id res chain seq x y z
N MET A 1 -0.65 -4.55 -22.20
CA MET A 1 0.25 -3.38 -22.21
C MET A 1 1.58 -3.81 -21.59
N LYS A 2 2.70 -3.66 -22.30
CA LYS A 2 4.04 -4.04 -21.78
C LYS A 2 4.42 -3.07 -20.65
N LYS A 3 4.83 -3.60 -19.50
CA LYS A 3 5.33 -2.82 -18.36
C LYS A 3 6.83 -2.67 -18.51
N PHE A 4 7.32 -1.44 -18.71
CA PHE A 4 8.75 -1.14 -18.68
C PHE A 4 9.09 -0.74 -17.25
N ASN A 5 10.10 -1.36 -16.65
CA ASN A 5 10.64 -0.95 -15.34
C ASN A 5 12.09 -0.59 -15.59
N SER A 6 12.37 0.67 -15.94
CA SER A 6 13.73 1.18 -16.02
C SER A 6 14.11 1.80 -14.68
N SER A 7 15.40 1.76 -14.33
CA SER A 7 15.90 2.49 -13.16
C SER A 7 15.65 3.98 -13.34
N GLY A 8 15.06 4.65 -12.33
CA GLY A 8 14.70 6.07 -12.38
C GLY A 8 13.28 6.37 -12.89
N ASP A 9 12.52 5.37 -13.35
CA ASP A 9 11.13 5.57 -13.75
C ASP A 9 10.24 5.91 -12.53
N ILE A 10 9.37 6.90 -12.69
CA ILE A 10 8.34 7.23 -11.69
C ILE A 10 7.12 6.34 -11.95
N HIS A 11 6.62 5.68 -10.90
CA HIS A 11 5.41 4.84 -10.98
C HIS A 11 4.31 5.35 -10.05
N PHE A 12 3.09 5.42 -10.57
CA PHE A 12 1.89 5.48 -9.76
C PHE A 12 1.35 4.07 -9.53
N ALA A 13 1.08 3.71 -8.28
CA ALA A 13 0.55 2.39 -7.94
C ALA A 13 -0.64 2.47 -6.97
N THR A 14 -1.59 1.53 -7.11
CA THR A 14 -2.68 1.33 -6.14
C THR A 14 -2.98 -0.15 -5.93
N PHE A 15 -3.38 -0.49 -4.72
CA PHE A 15 -3.90 -1.80 -4.37
C PHE A 15 -5.03 -1.63 -3.35
N ARG A 16 -5.97 -2.58 -3.34
CA ARG A 16 -7.24 -2.45 -2.62
C ARG A 16 -7.38 -3.53 -1.56
N THR A 17 -8.03 -3.20 -0.45
CA THR A 17 -8.40 -4.16 0.58
C THR A 17 -9.45 -5.14 0.05
N PHE A 18 -9.38 -6.37 0.52
CA PHE A 18 -10.34 -7.41 0.17
C PHE A 18 -11.76 -6.99 0.58
N LYS A 19 -12.74 -7.23 -0.30
CA LYS A 19 -14.14 -6.78 -0.14
C LYS A 19 -14.30 -5.28 0.20
N LYS A 20 -13.31 -4.43 -0.13
CA LYS A 20 -13.24 -3.00 0.27
C LYS A 20 -13.33 -2.78 1.78
N PHE A 21 -12.92 -3.76 2.58
CA PHE A 21 -12.97 -3.66 4.03
C PHE A 21 -12.08 -2.51 4.55
N PRO A 22 -12.56 -1.66 5.47
CA PRO A 22 -11.88 -0.41 5.84
C PRO A 22 -10.80 -0.61 6.93
N TYR A 23 -9.87 -1.56 6.75
CA TYR A 23 -8.80 -1.83 7.73
C TYR A 23 -8.02 -0.57 8.15
N PHE A 24 -7.81 0.37 7.22
CA PHE A 24 -7.05 1.60 7.46
C PHE A 24 -7.84 2.73 8.13
N LYS A 25 -9.01 2.42 8.71
CA LYS A 25 -9.59 3.23 9.79
C LYS A 25 -8.95 2.92 11.14
N ASP A 26 -8.34 1.75 11.30
CA ASP A 26 -7.53 1.38 12.46
C ASP A 26 -6.11 1.92 12.29
N GLU A 27 -5.70 2.79 13.21
CA GLU A 27 -4.36 3.38 13.25
C GLU A 27 -3.26 2.31 13.28
N LYS A 28 -3.47 1.19 13.98
CA LYS A 28 -2.45 0.12 14.06
C LYS A 28 -2.20 -0.51 12.69
N CYS A 29 -3.24 -0.65 11.86
CA CYS A 29 -3.08 -1.12 10.49
C CYS A 29 -2.36 -0.12 9.60
N CYS A 30 -2.62 1.19 9.77
CA CYS A 30 -1.90 2.24 9.06
C CYS A 30 -0.41 2.23 9.40
N LEU A 31 -0.07 2.10 10.69
CA LEU A 31 1.32 2.04 11.16
C LEU A 31 2.06 0.82 10.60
N ILE A 32 1.43 -0.36 10.62
CA ILE A 32 2.00 -1.57 9.99
C ILE A 32 2.36 -1.28 8.53
N LEU A 33 1.42 -0.71 7.75
CA LEU A 33 1.65 -0.46 6.34
C LEU A 33 2.77 0.58 6.10
N LEU A 34 2.81 1.65 6.91
CA LEU A 34 3.87 2.66 6.87
C LEU A 34 5.25 2.07 7.14
N GLU A 35 5.37 1.27 8.18
CA GLU A 35 6.62 0.58 8.52
C GLU A 35 7.07 -0.33 7.38
N GLU A 36 6.14 -1.03 6.71
CA GLU A 36 6.51 -1.80 5.52
C GLU A 36 7.08 -0.89 4.41
N PHE A 37 6.47 0.27 4.15
CA PHE A 37 6.97 1.22 3.16
C PHE A 37 8.38 1.75 3.51
N PHE A 38 8.59 2.22 4.74
CA PHE A 38 9.90 2.75 5.17
C PHE A 38 10.98 1.67 5.14
N PHE A 39 10.66 0.46 5.59
CA PHE A 39 11.59 -0.67 5.53
C PHE A 39 12.06 -0.99 4.10
N ARG A 40 11.21 -0.77 3.08
CA ARG A 40 11.60 -0.96 1.66
C ARG A 40 12.32 0.26 1.11
N ARG A 41 11.95 1.47 1.51
CA ARG A 41 12.59 2.70 1.04
C ARG A 41 14.08 2.71 1.37
N ASP A 42 14.44 2.33 2.59
CA ASP A 42 15.81 2.42 3.10
C ASP A 42 16.70 1.24 2.62
N ARG A 43 16.23 0.42 1.67
CA ARG A 43 16.95 -0.72 1.12
C ARG A 43 17.20 -0.57 -0.38
N VAL A 44 18.47 -0.68 -0.77
CA VAL A 44 18.85 -0.82 -2.18
C VAL A 44 18.51 -2.23 -2.63
N TYR A 45 17.53 -2.35 -3.52
CA TYR A 45 17.20 -3.60 -4.16
C TYR A 45 17.91 -3.69 -5.51
N PRO A 46 18.87 -4.62 -5.70
CA PRO A 46 19.74 -4.62 -6.88
C PRO A 46 18.98 -4.79 -8.19
N VAL A 47 17.81 -5.45 -8.20
CA VAL A 47 16.86 -5.48 -9.33
C VAL A 47 15.43 -5.79 -8.82
N SER A 48 14.71 -4.81 -8.28
CA SER A 48 13.29 -4.99 -7.92
C SER A 48 12.38 -4.14 -8.80
N THR A 49 11.50 -4.80 -9.55
CA THR A 49 10.40 -4.11 -10.23
C THR A 49 9.41 -3.57 -9.21
N ILE A 50 8.66 -2.51 -9.55
CA ILE A 50 7.57 -2.00 -8.71
C ILE A 50 6.60 -3.12 -8.30
N SER A 51 6.39 -4.07 -9.21
CA SER A 51 5.56 -5.24 -8.99
C SER A 51 6.05 -6.11 -7.84
N ARG A 52 7.36 -6.40 -7.75
CA ARG A 52 7.94 -7.19 -6.65
C ARG A 52 7.89 -6.43 -5.32
N ILE A 53 8.13 -5.12 -5.36
CA ILE A 53 8.05 -4.26 -4.17
C ILE A 53 6.62 -4.29 -3.60
N LEU A 54 5.61 -4.04 -4.45
CA LEU A 54 4.20 -4.04 -4.04
C LEU A 54 3.74 -5.41 -3.54
N GLN A 55 4.17 -6.50 -4.19
CA GLN A 55 3.86 -7.85 -3.75
C GLN A 55 4.45 -8.14 -2.37
N SER A 56 5.70 -7.72 -2.11
CA SER A 56 6.36 -7.86 -0.81
C SER A 56 5.64 -7.07 0.29
N ILE A 57 5.29 -5.80 0.02
CA ILE A 57 4.55 -4.95 0.96
C ILE A 57 3.18 -5.58 1.27
N LYS A 58 2.44 -6.00 0.25
CA LYS A 58 1.12 -6.64 0.43
C LYS A 58 1.22 -7.92 1.25
N GLY A 59 2.19 -8.79 0.97
CA GLY A 59 2.35 -10.06 1.67
C GLY A 59 2.70 -9.86 3.15
N SER A 60 3.67 -8.99 3.44
CA SER A 60 4.14 -8.75 4.80
C SER A 60 3.10 -8.00 5.64
N SER A 61 2.52 -6.91 5.13
CA SER A 61 1.46 -6.18 5.83
C SER A 61 0.23 -7.04 6.10
N ALA A 62 -0.17 -7.90 5.15
CA ALA A 62 -1.31 -8.80 5.37
C ALA A 62 -1.09 -9.74 6.54
N ARG A 63 0.10 -10.36 6.62
CA ARG A 63 0.46 -11.24 7.74
C ARG A 63 0.39 -10.50 9.07
N ARG A 64 1.05 -9.35 9.15
CA ARG A 64 1.12 -8.55 10.39
C ARG A 64 -0.25 -8.06 10.85
N ILE A 65 -1.14 -7.69 9.92
CA ILE A 65 -2.53 -7.29 10.24
C ILE A 65 -3.34 -8.50 10.75
N ILE A 66 -3.19 -9.67 10.15
CA ILE A 66 -3.84 -10.91 10.61
C ILE A 66 -3.36 -11.27 12.01
N ASP A 67 -2.04 -11.20 12.26
CA ASP A 67 -1.44 -11.49 13.56
C ASP A 67 -1.97 -10.51 14.61
N LEU A 68 -1.99 -9.21 14.31
CA LEU A 68 -2.56 -8.17 15.18
C LEU A 68 -3.98 -8.53 15.64
N TYR A 69 -4.89 -8.81 14.70
CA TYR A 69 -6.27 -9.12 15.07
C TYR A 69 -6.44 -10.48 15.75
N THR A 70 -5.55 -11.44 15.45
CA THR A 70 -5.49 -12.72 16.16
C THR A 70 -5.12 -12.52 17.63
N HIS A 71 -4.09 -11.72 17.90
CA HIS A 71 -3.64 -11.42 19.27
C HIS A 71 -4.65 -10.58 20.05
N LEU A 72 -5.36 -9.66 19.38
CA LEU A 72 -6.43 -8.89 20.01
C LEU A 72 -7.72 -9.70 20.24
N GLY A 73 -7.79 -10.94 19.76
CA GLY A 73 -8.99 -11.77 19.85
C GLY A 73 -10.17 -11.23 19.02
N SER A 74 -9.91 -10.37 18.03
CA SER A 74 -10.96 -9.69 17.26
C SER A 74 -11.54 -10.61 16.17
N GLN A 75 -12.49 -11.46 16.58
CA GLN A 75 -13.14 -12.39 15.67
C GLN A 75 -13.89 -11.68 14.53
N GLU A 76 -14.48 -10.51 14.79
CA GLU A 76 -15.17 -9.71 13.77
C GLU A 76 -14.25 -9.35 12.59
N HIS A 77 -13.08 -8.76 12.86
CA HIS A 77 -12.13 -8.38 11.82
C HIS A 77 -11.58 -9.60 11.05
N LEU A 78 -11.37 -10.72 11.74
CA LEU A 78 -10.93 -11.98 11.13
C LEU A 78 -12.03 -12.62 10.27
N LEU A 79 -13.29 -12.57 10.70
CA LEU A 79 -14.43 -13.08 9.91
C LEU A 79 -14.61 -12.28 8.63
N LEU A 80 -14.42 -10.96 8.68
CA LEU A 80 -14.54 -10.09 7.50
C LEU A 80 -13.36 -10.29 6.53
N ALA A 81 -12.21 -10.69 7.05
CA ALA A 81 -11.07 -11.14 6.26
C ALA A 81 -11.26 -12.56 5.69
N ARG A 82 -12.26 -13.34 6.13
CA ARG A 82 -12.37 -14.75 5.76
C ARG A 82 -12.55 -14.93 4.26
N ASN A 83 -11.72 -15.82 3.70
CA ASN A 83 -11.80 -16.20 2.31
C ASN A 83 -12.73 -17.40 2.17
N ASP A 84 -14.05 -17.14 2.10
CA ASP A 84 -15.06 -18.20 1.96
C ASP A 84 -15.06 -18.84 0.56
N SER A 85 -14.46 -18.16 -0.41
CA SER A 85 -14.20 -18.68 -1.75
C SER A 85 -12.87 -19.42 -1.73
N ALA A 86 -12.86 -20.69 -2.12
CA ALA A 86 -11.66 -21.53 -2.22
C ALA A 86 -10.65 -21.07 -3.32
N GLU A 87 -10.60 -19.77 -3.64
CA GLU A 87 -9.69 -19.20 -4.62
C GLU A 87 -8.28 -19.05 -4.03
N PRO A 88 -7.29 -19.83 -4.52
CA PRO A 88 -5.91 -19.71 -4.06
C PRO A 88 -5.29 -18.40 -4.55
N MET A 89 -4.47 -17.76 -3.70
CA MET A 89 -3.75 -16.54 -4.05
C MET A 89 -2.43 -16.85 -4.77
N LEU A 90 -2.07 -16.07 -5.79
CA LEU A 90 -0.67 -15.95 -6.26
C LEU A 90 0.13 -15.13 -5.24
N CYS A 91 0.83 -15.79 -4.32
CA CYS A 91 1.94 -15.19 -3.59
C CYS A 91 3.18 -15.23 -4.48
N ALA A 92 3.75 -14.07 -4.79
CA ALA A 92 5.04 -13.99 -5.47
C ALA A 92 6.19 -14.29 -4.49
N THR A 93 6.41 -15.57 -4.24
CA THR A 93 7.70 -16.11 -3.81
C THR A 93 8.13 -17.14 -4.84
N PRO A 94 9.44 -17.30 -5.15
CA PRO A 94 9.91 -18.25 -6.15
C PRO A 94 9.53 -19.70 -5.85
N HIS A 95 9.16 -19.99 -4.59
CA HIS A 95 8.60 -21.26 -4.17
C HIS A 95 7.09 -21.11 -4.00
N ASN A 96 6.36 -21.77 -4.89
CA ASN A 96 4.91 -21.96 -4.92
C ASN A 96 4.39 -22.63 -3.64
N HIS A 97 4.26 -21.88 -2.56
CA HIS A 97 3.34 -22.28 -1.49
C HIS A 97 2.03 -21.55 -1.72
N ARG A 98 1.08 -22.28 -2.33
CA ARG A 98 -0.35 -21.98 -2.31
C ARG A 98 -0.83 -22.03 -0.85
N VAL A 99 -0.51 -21.01 -0.07
CA VAL A 99 -1.03 -20.94 1.29
C VAL A 99 -2.49 -20.54 1.16
N ASN A 100 -3.37 -21.51 1.39
CA ASN A 100 -4.80 -21.28 1.52
C ASN A 100 -5.02 -20.52 2.84
N LEU A 101 -4.65 -19.23 2.85
CA LEU A 101 -4.79 -18.38 4.02
C LEU A 101 -6.29 -18.24 4.28
N LYS A 102 -6.72 -18.75 5.45
CA LYS A 102 -8.08 -18.60 5.99
C LYS A 102 -8.57 -17.14 5.92
N TYR A 103 -7.64 -16.18 5.95
CA TYR A 103 -7.88 -14.74 5.96
C TYR A 103 -7.17 -14.03 4.81
N ARG A 104 -7.81 -13.01 4.23
CA ARG A 104 -7.35 -12.20 3.11
C ARG A 104 -7.53 -10.71 3.42
N ILE A 105 -6.41 -9.98 3.43
CA ILE A 105 -6.39 -8.53 3.66
C ILE A 105 -6.48 -7.74 2.34
N TRP A 106 -5.80 -8.21 1.29
CA TRP A 106 -5.71 -7.52 0.00
C TRP A 106 -6.45 -8.25 -1.13
N GLN A 107 -7.01 -7.50 -2.08
CA GLN A 107 -7.47 -8.06 -3.35
C GLN A 107 -6.26 -8.59 -4.17
N PRO A 108 -6.44 -9.65 -4.99
CA PRO A 108 -5.43 -10.08 -5.95
C PRO A 108 -5.02 -8.95 -6.90
N GLY A 109 -3.74 -8.90 -7.26
CA GLY A 109 -3.19 -7.92 -8.20
C GLY A 109 -3.02 -6.50 -7.62
N PHE A 110 -2.61 -5.58 -8.48
CA PHE A 110 -2.45 -4.15 -8.20
C PHE A 110 -2.46 -3.40 -9.53
N TYR A 111 -2.80 -2.12 -9.48
CA TYR A 111 -2.63 -1.21 -10.60
C TYR A 111 -1.26 -0.54 -10.48
N ASP A 112 -0.54 -0.48 -11.59
CA ASP A 112 0.72 0.25 -11.72
C ASP A 112 0.72 0.95 -13.08
N PHE A 113 1.20 2.19 -13.09
CA PHE A 113 1.26 3.08 -14.23
C PHE A 113 2.55 3.90 -14.20
N ASN A 114 3.39 3.75 -15.22
CA ASN A 114 4.57 4.60 -15.41
C ASN A 114 4.14 6.05 -15.72
N ILE A 115 4.79 7.00 -15.07
CA ILE A 115 4.59 8.44 -15.25
C ILE A 115 5.77 8.97 -16.07
N TYR A 116 5.47 9.48 -17.27
CA TYR A 116 6.47 10.01 -18.19
C TYR A 116 6.36 11.52 -18.44
N THR A 117 5.37 12.19 -17.83
CA THR A 117 5.12 13.62 -18.06
C THR A 117 4.73 14.29 -16.76
N ASP A 118 5.12 15.55 -16.60
CA ASP A 118 4.76 16.36 -15.43
C ASP A 118 3.25 16.48 -15.27
N LYS A 119 2.52 16.65 -16.39
CA LYS A 119 1.05 16.66 -16.36
C LYS A 119 0.49 15.40 -15.70
N LYS A 120 0.99 14.22 -16.06
CA LYS A 120 0.54 12.95 -15.44
C LYS A 120 1.02 12.83 -14.00
N PHE A 121 2.20 13.36 -13.67
CA PHE A 121 2.68 13.41 -12.30
C PHE A 121 1.72 14.19 -11.41
N TRP A 122 1.40 15.44 -11.76
CA TRP A 122 0.49 16.30 -11.01
C TRP A 122 -0.92 15.70 -10.90
N GLU A 123 -1.47 15.19 -12.01
CA GLU A 123 -2.78 14.50 -12.00
C GLU A 123 -2.82 13.34 -10.99
N LYS A 124 -1.73 12.57 -10.85
CA LYS A 124 -1.64 11.45 -9.91
C LYS A 124 -1.36 11.90 -8.49
N LEU A 125 -0.56 12.94 -8.30
CA LEU A 125 -0.30 13.53 -6.99
C LEU A 125 -1.60 14.07 -6.37
N ASP A 126 -2.36 14.85 -7.15
CA ASP A 126 -3.67 15.38 -6.74
C ASP A 126 -4.64 14.24 -6.41
N TYR A 127 -4.62 13.16 -7.20
CA TYR A 127 -5.41 11.97 -6.90
C TYR A 127 -5.04 11.37 -5.55
N ILE A 128 -3.74 11.21 -5.24
CA ILE A 128 -3.27 10.65 -3.97
C ILE A 128 -3.72 11.50 -2.79
N HIS A 129 -3.52 12.82 -2.88
CA HIS A 129 -3.88 13.76 -1.82
C HIS A 129 -5.39 13.83 -1.61
N ASN A 130 -6.21 13.71 -2.65
CA ASN A 130 -7.68 13.78 -2.48
C ASN A 130 -8.35 12.45 -2.12
N ASN A 131 -7.65 11.31 -2.20
CA ASN A 131 -8.24 10.00 -1.91
C ASN A 131 -8.82 9.85 -0.49
N PRO A 132 -8.17 10.35 0.58
CA PRO A 132 -8.72 10.24 1.93
C PRO A 132 -10.10 10.88 2.08
N ILE A 133 -10.33 12.03 1.43
CA ILE A 133 -11.65 12.68 1.41
C ILE A 133 -12.65 11.83 0.59
N LYS A 134 -12.27 11.43 -0.63
CA LYS A 134 -13.13 10.64 -1.53
C LYS A 134 -13.60 9.32 -0.92
N HIS A 135 -12.81 8.74 -0.02
CA HIS A 135 -13.13 7.48 0.65
C HIS A 135 -13.61 7.65 2.10
N GLY A 136 -13.87 8.88 2.55
CA GLY A 136 -14.42 9.15 3.89
C GLY A 136 -13.49 8.76 5.04
N LEU A 137 -12.17 8.85 4.81
CA LEU A 137 -11.15 8.67 5.86
C LEU A 137 -10.90 9.97 6.64
N THR A 138 -11.17 11.12 6.03
CA THR A 138 -11.13 12.43 6.68
C THR A 138 -12.06 13.42 5.95
N ASP A 139 -12.48 14.45 6.66
CA ASP A 139 -13.16 15.64 6.14
C ASP A 139 -12.17 16.75 5.74
N ASN A 140 -10.93 16.70 6.25
CA ASN A 140 -9.92 17.71 6.03
C ASN A 140 -8.55 17.06 5.76
N ILE A 141 -8.09 17.18 4.53
CA ILE A 141 -6.84 16.54 4.11
C ILE A 141 -5.60 17.03 4.87
N ALA A 142 -5.57 18.29 5.32
CA ALA A 142 -4.46 18.82 6.12
C ALA A 142 -4.34 18.12 7.49
N LYS A 143 -5.43 17.53 8.00
CA LYS A 143 -5.43 16.75 9.24
C LYS A 143 -5.09 15.28 9.03
N TYR A 144 -5.09 14.79 7.79
CA TYR A 144 -4.85 13.38 7.50
C TYR A 144 -3.35 13.05 7.57
N LYS A 145 -2.96 12.39 8.65
CA LYS A 145 -1.55 12.07 8.97
C LYS A 145 -0.88 11.08 8.02
N TYR A 146 -1.66 10.22 7.36
CA TYR A 146 -1.12 9.13 6.53
C TYR A 146 -1.01 9.49 5.04
N CYS A 147 -0.65 10.74 4.74
CA CYS A 147 -0.42 11.22 3.38
C CYS A 147 0.73 12.23 3.37
N SER A 148 1.43 12.33 2.24
CA SER A 148 2.54 13.26 2.06
C SER A 148 2.11 14.72 1.87
N LEU A 149 0.82 15.04 1.79
CA LEU A 149 0.35 16.42 1.60
C LEU A 149 0.89 17.37 2.68
N ARG A 150 0.88 16.96 3.96
CA ARG A 150 1.43 17.77 5.05
C ARG A 150 2.89 18.11 4.82
N ASN A 151 3.65 17.17 4.26
CA ASN A 151 5.03 17.43 3.90
C ASN A 151 5.16 18.41 2.74
N TYR A 152 4.37 18.17 1.69
CA TYR A 152 4.41 18.92 0.44
C TYR A 152 3.98 20.39 0.61
N GLU A 153 2.87 20.64 1.34
CA GLU A 153 2.29 21.98 1.49
C GLU A 153 2.77 22.72 2.75
N LEU A 154 2.99 21.99 3.85
CA LEU A 154 3.25 22.60 5.17
C LEU A 154 4.71 22.45 5.61
N GLY A 155 5.56 21.78 4.82
CA GLY A 155 6.94 21.46 5.23
C GLY A 155 7.01 20.52 6.44
N ASP A 156 5.92 19.84 6.78
CA ASP A 156 5.84 18.97 7.95
C ASP A 156 6.35 17.55 7.59
N HIS A 157 7.53 17.21 8.07
CA HIS A 157 8.21 15.93 7.83
C HIS A 157 7.85 14.83 8.85
N SER A 158 6.86 15.05 9.73
CA SER A 158 6.58 14.18 10.89
C SER A 158 6.23 12.73 10.53
N ILE A 159 5.53 12.50 9.41
CA ILE A 159 5.10 11.14 8.99
C ILE A 159 5.72 10.73 7.66
N PHE A 160 5.78 11.62 6.67
CA PHE A 160 6.39 11.33 5.38
C PHE A 160 7.46 12.38 5.07
N LYS A 161 8.65 11.94 4.68
CA LYS A 161 9.64 12.79 4.01
C LYS A 161 9.56 12.51 2.51
N ILE A 162 9.31 13.56 1.72
CA ILE A 162 9.44 13.49 0.27
C ILE A 162 10.93 13.61 -0.07
N ASP A 163 11.42 12.66 -0.85
CA ASP A 163 12.74 12.75 -1.46
C ASP A 163 12.62 13.64 -2.69
N TYR A 164 13.38 14.73 -2.71
CA TYR A 164 13.53 15.55 -3.90
C TYR A 164 14.74 15.02 -4.68
N PRO A 165 14.67 14.89 -6.01
CA PRO A 165 15.87 14.58 -6.79
C PRO A 165 16.90 15.68 -6.49
N GLU A 166 18.14 15.28 -6.19
CA GLU A 166 19.24 16.24 -6.13
C GLU A 166 19.35 16.91 -7.50
N GLY A 167 19.39 18.24 -7.51
CA GLY A 167 19.45 19.05 -8.73
C GLY A 167 20.74 18.86 -9.51
#